data_AF-A0A139KVS0-F1
#
_entry.id   AF-A0A139KVS0-F1
#
_cell.length_a   1.000
_cell.length_b   1.000
_cell.length_c   1.000
_cell.angle_alpha   90.00
_cell.angle_beta   90.00
_cell.angle_gamma   90.00
#
_symmetry.space_group_name_H-M   'P 1'
#
loop_
_entity.id
_entity.type
_entity.pdbx_description
1 polymer ?
#
loop_
_entity_poly.entity_id
_entity_poly.type
_entity_poly.pdbx_seq_one_letter_code
_entity_poly.pdbx_strand_id
1 'polypeptide(L)'
;MMKKVKYFALAILLAGSFTMTSCSDDDVATTQVNMGLNIKNTIGDNLKVETGTYTFANVSTGTETTIDYGATLTRATTESTLATLTDGLYNVTFIGKATYTYTVTEPVINGNGEEENVEVTKTAEANIQGSQQNVEVKGGSVSLNLTVYVQNKDEKGDFVIAEIFAGGSYNTETNKQYNGDQYIRIYNNSSETLYADGLVLVESKFPTTQKFDYKPNIMDEAMAVQVVARIPGSGKEHPVLPGKSILLCDNAINHTEALSSSLDLTGADFEWYTGGTASNPDVDNPDVPNLDMIFNYTKTVWLLSKQGNRAYAIGRIPESISADAYIADYKYNPTYMNSGKEMTVTNSYKFPNEWIIDAVNLSPTNGYIWNVTSAALDMSYTYIGKNTTAVENAGKAVVRKVSYTTEDGREVLQDTNNSSVDFKASVRATLLPAQ
;
A
#
# COMPACT_ATOMS: atom_id res chain seq x y z
N MET A 1 -18.57 63.55 -63.45
CA MET A 1 -18.54 64.36 -62.21
C MET A 1 -17.96 63.47 -61.10
N MET A 2 -16.67 63.36 -60.79
CA MET A 2 -15.54 64.28 -60.55
C MET A 2 -15.66 65.21 -59.33
N LYS A 3 -14.98 64.81 -58.24
CA LYS A 3 -13.92 65.54 -57.49
C LYS A 3 -13.32 64.55 -56.46
N LYS A 4 -12.19 63.86 -56.71
CA LYS A 4 -10.76 64.22 -56.49
C LYS A 4 -10.45 64.90 -55.15
N VAL A 5 -9.67 64.24 -54.28
CA VAL A 5 -8.36 64.61 -53.63
C VAL A 5 -7.81 63.30 -52.99
N LYS A 6 -6.76 62.60 -53.43
CA LYS A 6 -5.28 62.80 -53.47
C LYS A 6 -4.51 62.63 -52.12
N TYR A 7 -3.75 61.51 -52.04
CA TYR A 7 -2.39 61.30 -51.45
C TYR A 7 -2.18 61.51 -49.92
N PHE A 8 -1.27 60.87 -49.18
CA PHE A 8 -0.33 59.73 -49.25
C PHE A 8 0.25 59.57 -47.81
N ALA A 9 0.91 58.44 -47.54
CA ALA A 9 1.49 57.92 -46.29
C ALA A 9 2.22 58.87 -45.32
N LEU A 10 2.21 58.52 -44.01
CA LEU A 10 3.44 58.41 -43.20
C LEU A 10 3.25 57.54 -41.94
N ALA A 11 4.17 56.60 -41.75
CA ALA A 11 4.29 55.70 -40.62
C ALA A 11 4.83 56.41 -39.37
N ILE A 12 4.30 56.06 -38.19
CA ILE A 12 4.97 56.26 -36.90
C ILE A 12 4.93 54.91 -36.16
N LEU A 13 6.10 54.28 -36.04
CA LEU A 13 6.36 53.24 -35.05
C LEU A 13 6.14 53.85 -33.66
N LEU A 14 5.12 53.38 -32.93
CA LEU A 14 5.09 53.56 -31.48
C LEU A 14 5.92 52.43 -30.84
N ALA A 15 7.15 52.79 -30.45
CA ALA A 15 7.87 52.12 -29.38
C ALA A 15 7.11 52.36 -28.07
N GLY A 16 6.10 51.55 -27.81
CA GLY A 16 5.48 51.42 -26.49
C GLY A 16 6.30 50.41 -25.70
N SER A 17 7.26 50.89 -24.92
CA SER A 17 7.93 50.13 -23.87
C SER A 17 6.88 49.62 -22.90
N PHE A 18 6.44 48.38 -23.10
CA PHE A 18 5.86 47.56 -22.03
C PHE A 18 6.98 47.34 -21.02
N THR A 19 7.01 48.17 -19.98
CA THR A 19 7.65 47.78 -18.73
C THR A 19 6.84 46.61 -18.20
N MET A 20 7.23 45.40 -18.57
CA MET A 20 6.88 44.24 -17.77
C MET A 20 7.59 44.46 -16.43
N THR A 21 6.84 44.93 -15.45
CA THR A 21 7.22 44.72 -14.06
C THR A 21 7.26 43.21 -13.89
N SER A 22 8.46 42.64 -14.01
CA SER A 22 8.78 41.37 -13.40
C SER A 22 8.20 41.44 -11.99
N CYS A 23 7.33 40.48 -11.63
CA CYS A 23 7.14 40.23 -10.22
C CYS A 23 8.56 40.10 -9.65
N SER A 24 8.83 40.83 -8.57
CA SER A 24 9.96 40.51 -7.72
C SER A 24 9.89 39.01 -7.45
N ASP A 25 11.02 38.32 -7.54
CA ASP A 25 11.13 36.98 -6.99
C ASP A 25 10.71 37.08 -5.52
N ASP A 26 9.46 36.74 -5.23
CA ASP A 26 9.03 36.54 -3.86
C ASP A 26 9.85 35.33 -3.39
N ASP A 27 10.89 35.59 -2.60
CA ASP A 27 11.72 34.56 -2.01
C ASP A 27 10.80 33.55 -1.33
N VAL A 28 10.67 32.36 -1.94
CA VAL A 28 9.88 31.27 -1.36
C VAL A 28 10.54 30.93 -0.04
N ALA A 29 9.80 31.04 1.06
CA ALA A 29 10.33 30.73 2.38
C ALA A 29 10.93 29.32 2.37
N THR A 30 12.15 29.21 2.88
CA THR A 30 12.84 27.93 2.99
C THR A 30 13.28 27.66 4.41
N THR A 31 13.33 26.38 4.75
CA THR A 31 13.67 25.86 6.07
C THR A 31 14.81 24.85 5.93
N GLN A 32 15.78 24.96 6.85
CA GLN A 32 16.88 24.01 6.96
C GLN A 32 16.40 22.72 7.61
N VAL A 33 16.77 21.57 7.07
CA VAL A 33 16.34 20.28 7.62
C VAL A 33 17.54 19.57 8.25
N ASN A 34 17.36 19.13 9.49
CA ASN A 34 18.26 18.23 10.21
C ASN A 34 17.57 16.87 10.32
N MET A 35 18.29 15.76 10.12
CA MET A 35 17.71 14.42 10.01
C MET A 35 18.38 13.47 10.99
N GLY A 36 17.56 12.65 11.65
CA GLY A 36 17.97 11.50 12.44
C GLY A 36 17.11 10.28 12.09
N LEU A 37 17.68 9.10 12.27
CA LEU A 37 16.95 7.84 12.13
C LEU A 37 16.70 7.25 13.51
N ASN A 38 15.45 6.90 13.79
CA ASN A 38 15.11 5.98 14.86
C ASN A 38 14.95 4.60 14.23
N ILE A 39 15.77 3.64 14.62
CA ILE A 39 15.72 2.32 14.03
C ILE A 39 14.87 1.43 14.93
N LYS A 40 13.70 1.00 14.45
CA LYS A 40 12.96 -0.11 15.08
C LYS A 40 13.38 -1.40 14.41
N ASN A 41 14.35 -2.06 15.03
CA ASN A 41 14.88 -3.36 14.63
C ASN A 41 14.08 -4.47 15.33
N THR A 42 13.80 -5.56 14.60
CA THR A 42 13.33 -6.84 15.16
C THR A 42 14.27 -8.01 14.84
N ILE A 43 15.44 -7.72 14.28
CA ILE A 43 16.41 -8.71 13.78
C ILE A 43 17.84 -8.33 14.19
N GLY A 44 18.53 -9.32 14.77
CA GLY A 44 19.93 -9.24 15.14
C GLY A 44 20.29 -8.20 16.19
N ASP A 45 21.52 -8.29 16.65
CA ASP A 45 22.13 -7.31 17.54
C ASP A 45 22.87 -6.26 16.71
N ASN A 46 22.81 -5.00 17.15
CA ASN A 46 23.63 -3.90 16.62
C ASN A 46 23.41 -3.55 15.14
N LEU A 47 22.15 -3.50 14.67
CA LEU A 47 21.84 -3.07 13.29
C LEU A 47 22.41 -1.67 12.99
N LYS A 48 23.23 -1.57 11.95
CA LYS A 48 23.95 -0.37 11.51
C LYS A 48 23.56 -0.01 10.08
N VAL A 49 23.04 1.20 9.88
CA VAL A 49 22.76 1.73 8.54
C VAL A 49 24.07 2.06 7.83
N GLU A 50 24.26 1.52 6.63
CA GLU A 50 25.45 1.75 5.81
C GLU A 50 25.20 2.81 4.74
N THR A 51 24.06 2.73 4.05
CA THR A 51 23.68 3.65 2.97
C THR A 51 22.18 3.92 3.00
N GLY A 52 21.75 5.00 2.35
CA GLY A 52 20.33 5.24 2.10
C GLY A 52 20.04 6.62 1.55
N THR A 53 18.79 6.85 1.17
CA THR A 53 18.34 8.10 0.58
C THR A 53 17.05 8.53 1.25
N TYR A 54 16.97 9.78 1.68
CA TYR A 54 15.72 10.43 2.05
C TYR A 54 15.07 11.04 0.81
N THR A 55 13.77 10.86 0.64
CA THR A 55 12.97 11.50 -0.41
C THR A 55 11.87 12.32 0.24
N PHE A 56 11.87 13.62 -0.01
CA PHE A 56 10.87 14.57 0.46
C PHE A 56 9.92 14.92 -0.69
N ALA A 57 8.70 14.42 -0.65
CA ALA A 57 7.65 14.76 -1.61
C ALA A 57 6.75 15.86 -1.03
N ASN A 58 6.77 17.05 -1.61
CA ASN A 58 5.90 18.16 -1.18
C ASN A 58 4.44 17.80 -1.45
N VAL A 59 3.59 17.81 -0.41
CA VAL A 59 2.19 17.38 -0.51
C VAL A 59 1.37 18.27 -1.45
N SER A 60 1.72 19.55 -1.57
CA SER A 60 0.98 20.50 -2.39
C SER A 60 1.40 20.49 -3.86
N THR A 61 2.69 20.28 -4.15
CA THR A 61 3.23 20.38 -5.52
C THR A 61 3.59 19.03 -6.14
N GLY A 62 3.76 17.98 -5.34
CA GLY A 62 4.29 16.69 -5.77
C GLY A 62 5.78 16.72 -6.12
N THR A 63 6.48 17.85 -5.88
CA THR A 63 7.92 17.96 -6.14
C THR A 63 8.71 17.10 -5.16
N GLU A 64 9.62 16.29 -5.69
CA GLU A 64 10.51 15.43 -4.88
C GLU A 64 11.91 16.03 -4.77
N THR A 65 12.44 16.04 -3.55
CA THR A 65 13.84 16.36 -3.26
C THR A 65 14.49 15.19 -2.56
N THR A 66 15.61 14.69 -3.09
CA THR A 66 16.34 13.55 -2.54
C THR A 66 17.62 13.98 -1.82
N ILE A 67 17.94 13.35 -0.70
CA ILE A 67 19.14 13.62 0.10
C ILE A 67 19.82 12.28 0.44
N ASP A 68 21.10 12.15 0.13
CA ASP A 68 21.88 10.96 0.47
C ASP A 68 22.22 10.90 1.98
N TYR A 69 22.10 9.71 2.57
CA TYR A 69 22.44 9.43 3.97
C TYR A 69 23.94 9.46 4.21
N GLY A 70 24.77 9.01 3.27
CA GLY A 70 26.23 9.02 3.41
C GLY A 70 26.79 10.44 3.63
N ALA A 71 26.17 11.43 3.00
CA ALA A 71 26.45 12.85 3.24
C ALA A 71 26.13 13.32 4.67
N THR A 72 25.29 12.61 5.42
CA THR A 72 24.99 12.91 6.84
C THR A 72 26.11 12.43 7.79
N LEU A 73 26.77 11.32 7.45
CA LEU A 73 27.76 10.65 8.30
C LEU A 73 29.16 11.30 8.26
N THR A 74 29.47 12.03 7.19
CA THR A 74 30.81 12.57 6.92
C THR A 74 30.95 14.06 7.27
N ARG A 75 29.88 14.70 7.76
CA ARG A 75 29.89 16.13 8.12
C ARG A 75 30.43 16.37 9.52
N ALA A 76 31.22 17.43 9.66
CA ALA A 76 31.61 17.93 10.97
C ALA A 76 30.38 18.33 11.78
N THR A 77 30.39 18.07 13.09
CA THR A 77 29.29 18.36 14.04
C THR A 77 28.81 19.81 14.05
N THR A 78 29.58 20.74 13.46
CA THR A 78 29.28 22.17 13.33
C THR A 78 28.48 22.54 12.08
N GLU A 79 28.27 21.63 11.13
CA GLU A 79 27.46 21.85 9.93
C GLU A 79 26.15 21.05 9.99
N SER A 80 25.12 21.55 10.70
CA SER A 80 23.87 20.79 10.91
C SER A 80 22.95 20.70 9.68
N THR A 81 23.00 21.67 8.77
CA THR A 81 22.02 21.83 7.67
C THR A 81 22.18 20.78 6.56
N LEU A 82 21.35 19.75 6.53
CA LEU A 82 21.44 18.67 5.52
C LEU A 82 20.86 19.06 4.16
N ALA A 83 19.77 19.80 4.17
CA ALA A 83 19.16 20.39 2.99
C ALA A 83 18.37 21.64 3.36
N THR A 84 18.03 22.42 2.34
CA THR A 84 17.11 23.55 2.42
C THR A 84 15.89 23.18 1.58
N LEU A 85 14.73 23.08 2.21
CA LEU A 85 13.46 22.79 1.55
C LEU A 85 12.55 24.01 1.62
N THR A 86 11.66 24.19 0.65
CA THR A 86 10.61 25.22 0.76
C THR A 86 9.66 24.88 1.89
N ASP A 87 9.11 25.91 2.55
CA ASP A 87 8.14 25.71 3.62
C ASP A 87 6.89 25.00 3.09
N GLY A 88 6.43 23.99 3.82
CA GLY A 88 5.29 23.17 3.40
C GLY A 88 5.14 21.87 4.18
N LEU A 89 4.15 21.08 3.78
CA LEU A 89 3.98 19.70 4.26
C LEU A 89 4.66 18.73 3.31
N TYR A 90 5.38 17.76 3.86
CA TYR A 90 6.09 16.75 3.10
C TYR A 90 5.71 15.33 3.54
N ASN A 91 5.61 14.43 2.58
CA ASN A 91 5.73 12.99 2.84
C ASN A 91 7.19 12.61 2.66
N VAL A 92 7.78 12.00 3.69
CA VAL A 92 9.20 11.66 3.71
C VAL A 92 9.35 10.15 3.70
N THR A 93 10.19 9.64 2.80
CA THR A 93 10.55 8.22 2.71
C THR A 93 12.06 8.09 2.88
N PHE A 94 12.51 7.00 3.50
CA PHE A 94 13.91 6.58 3.51
C PHE A 94 14.01 5.16 2.98
N ILE A 95 14.97 4.92 2.09
CA ILE A 95 15.31 3.58 1.60
C ILE A 95 16.82 3.44 1.68
N GLY A 96 17.30 2.37 2.30
CA GLY A 96 18.71 2.16 2.53
C GLY A 96 19.11 0.71 2.75
N LYS A 97 20.39 0.51 3.04
CA LYS A 97 20.96 -0.78 3.41
C LYS A 97 21.58 -0.69 4.79
N ALA A 98 21.46 -1.76 5.55
CA ALA A 98 22.05 -1.92 6.86
C ALA A 98 22.78 -3.26 6.98
N THR A 99 23.66 -3.36 7.96
CA THR A 99 24.29 -4.60 8.40
C THR A 99 23.86 -4.93 9.82
N TYR A 100 23.73 -6.20 10.16
CA TYR A 100 23.45 -6.65 11.53
C TYR A 100 24.23 -7.92 11.86
N THR A 101 24.42 -8.18 13.15
CA THR A 101 25.06 -9.40 13.64
C THR A 101 24.05 -10.36 14.25
N TYR A 102 24.27 -11.67 14.06
CA TYR A 102 23.47 -12.73 14.67
C TYR A 102 24.35 -13.93 15.02
N THR A 103 23.94 -14.71 16.01
CA THR A 103 24.68 -15.90 16.46
C THR A 103 23.99 -17.15 15.94
N VAL A 104 24.77 -18.05 15.34
CA VAL A 104 24.34 -19.39 14.96
C VAL A 104 25.20 -20.44 15.64
N THR A 105 24.60 -21.58 15.95
CA THR A 105 25.33 -22.74 16.47
C THR A 105 25.76 -23.60 15.27
N GLU A 106 27.06 -23.78 15.10
CA GLU A 106 27.62 -24.64 14.05
C GLU A 106 28.42 -25.80 14.65
N PRO A 107 28.31 -27.01 14.07
CA PRO A 107 29.16 -28.12 14.46
C PRO A 107 30.58 -27.93 13.91
N VAL A 108 31.57 -28.06 14.78
CA VAL A 108 32.99 -27.96 14.45
C VAL A 108 33.70 -29.20 14.98
N ILE A 109 34.59 -29.80 14.18
CA ILE A 109 35.40 -30.93 14.67
C ILE A 109 36.56 -30.39 15.50
N ASN A 110 36.61 -30.77 16.77
CA ASN A 110 37.68 -30.38 17.68
C ASN A 110 38.99 -31.14 17.36
N GLY A 111 40.09 -30.75 18.01
CA GLY A 111 41.41 -31.35 17.79
C GLY A 111 41.51 -32.86 18.09
N ASN A 112 40.48 -33.45 18.70
CA ASN A 112 40.39 -34.88 19.01
C ASN A 112 39.51 -35.65 18.00
N GLY A 113 38.93 -34.98 17.00
CA GLY A 113 38.05 -35.61 16.02
C GLY A 113 36.59 -35.73 16.44
N GLU A 114 36.18 -35.07 17.53
CA GLU A 114 34.80 -35.05 18.03
C GLU A 114 34.06 -33.79 17.56
N GLU A 115 32.76 -33.92 17.29
CA GLU A 115 31.91 -32.82 16.85
C GLU A 115 31.45 -31.99 18.06
N GLU A 116 31.81 -30.71 18.06
CA GLU A 116 31.49 -29.74 19.11
C GLU A 116 30.67 -28.60 18.51
N ASN A 117 29.55 -28.26 19.15
CA ASN A 117 28.71 -27.14 18.73
C ASN A 117 29.29 -25.83 19.28
N VAL A 118 29.67 -24.92 18.38
CA VAL A 118 30.24 -23.62 18.73
C VAL A 118 29.29 -22.51 18.27
N GLU A 119 29.11 -21.49 19.11
CA GLU A 119 28.41 -20.26 18.72
C GLU A 119 29.32 -19.40 17.84
N VAL A 120 28.86 -19.15 16.62
CA VAL A 120 29.54 -18.33 15.63
C VAL A 120 28.73 -17.07 15.39
N THR A 121 29.33 -15.90 15.64
CA THR A 121 28.73 -14.62 15.23
C THR A 121 28.94 -14.43 13.73
N LYS A 122 27.85 -14.21 13.01
CA LYS A 122 27.83 -13.87 11.59
C LYS A 122 27.29 -12.47 11.38
N THR A 123 27.61 -11.90 10.23
CA THR A 123 27.07 -10.61 9.77
C THR A 123 26.21 -10.85 8.53
N ALA A 124 25.06 -10.20 8.47
CA ALA A 124 24.19 -10.18 7.29
C ALA A 124 23.83 -8.75 6.89
N GLU A 125 23.49 -8.59 5.62
CA GLU A 125 22.90 -7.35 5.10
C GLU A 125 21.38 -7.39 5.23
N ALA A 126 20.78 -6.22 5.41
CA ALA A 126 19.35 -6.00 5.45
C ALA A 126 19.01 -4.76 4.60
N ASN A 127 17.98 -4.85 3.78
CA ASN A 127 17.37 -3.64 3.23
C ASN A 127 16.50 -3.02 4.32
N ILE A 128 16.54 -1.70 4.44
CA ILE A 128 15.78 -0.98 5.45
C ILE A 128 15.03 0.18 4.82
N GLN A 129 13.89 0.49 5.39
CA GLN A 129 13.05 1.56 4.88
C GLN A 129 12.12 2.15 5.94
N GLY A 130 11.77 3.42 5.79
CA GLY A 130 10.85 4.10 6.69
C GLY A 130 10.06 5.15 5.95
N SER A 131 8.87 5.49 6.44
CA SER A 131 8.15 6.66 5.97
C SER A 131 7.48 7.42 7.11
N GLN A 132 7.34 8.72 6.91
CA GLN A 132 6.59 9.61 7.78
C GLN A 132 5.80 10.58 6.91
N GLN A 133 4.51 10.69 7.20
CA GLN A 133 3.58 11.48 6.39
C GLN A 133 3.26 12.81 7.04
N ASN A 134 2.99 13.82 6.21
CA ASN A 134 2.59 15.16 6.65
C ASN A 134 3.57 15.81 7.64
N VAL A 135 4.88 15.69 7.37
CA VAL A 135 5.93 16.38 8.11
C VAL A 135 5.86 17.88 7.78
N GLU A 136 5.60 18.71 8.78
CA GLU A 136 5.62 20.16 8.63
C GLU A 136 7.06 20.67 8.60
N VAL A 137 7.42 21.32 7.49
CA VAL A 137 8.70 21.99 7.29
C VAL A 137 8.44 23.49 7.27
N LYS A 138 8.86 24.20 8.32
CA LYS A 138 8.56 25.63 8.48
C LYS A 138 9.52 26.34 9.44
N GLY A 139 9.84 27.59 9.13
CA GLY A 139 10.35 28.56 10.11
C GLY A 139 11.74 28.28 10.69
N GLY A 140 12.67 27.72 9.93
CA GLY A 140 14.10 27.75 10.28
C GLY A 140 14.76 26.37 10.34
N SER A 141 14.42 25.52 11.33
CA SER A 141 14.98 24.17 11.46
C SER A 141 13.94 23.11 11.82
N VAL A 142 13.96 21.97 11.12
CA VAL A 142 13.11 20.79 11.41
C VAL A 142 14.00 19.60 11.75
N SER A 143 13.65 18.86 12.81
CA SER A 143 14.27 17.57 13.15
C SER A 143 13.33 16.43 12.75
N LEU A 144 13.74 15.64 11.76
CA LEU A 144 13.04 14.42 11.37
C LEU A 144 13.61 13.23 12.14
N ASN A 145 12.75 12.47 12.83
CA ASN A 145 13.10 11.18 13.45
C ASN A 145 12.30 10.08 12.78
N LEU A 146 12.87 9.48 11.74
CA LEU A 146 12.17 8.50 10.94
C LEU A 146 12.33 7.10 11.51
N THR A 147 11.22 6.40 11.75
CA THR A 147 11.24 4.98 12.12
C THR A 147 11.52 4.12 10.89
N VAL A 148 12.58 3.31 10.94
CA VAL A 148 13.00 2.44 9.84
C VAL A 148 12.79 0.96 10.21
N TYR A 149 12.28 0.17 9.27
CA TYR A 149 11.98 -1.26 9.37
C TYR A 149 12.88 -2.07 8.44
N VAL A 150 13.16 -3.32 8.81
CA VAL A 150 13.92 -4.28 8.00
C VAL A 150 12.98 -4.98 7.00
N GLN A 151 13.39 -5.03 5.74
CA GLN A 151 12.72 -5.80 4.69
C GLN A 151 13.17 -7.27 4.71
N ASN A 152 12.26 -8.17 4.32
CA ASN A 152 12.47 -9.60 4.11
C ASN A 152 12.94 -10.35 5.36
N LYS A 153 11.98 -10.71 6.20
CA LYS A 153 12.20 -11.39 7.48
C LYS A 153 12.58 -12.88 7.34
N ASP A 154 12.45 -13.48 6.16
CA ASP A 154 12.87 -14.86 5.92
C ASP A 154 13.18 -15.09 4.45
N GLU A 155 14.31 -15.74 4.15
CA GLU A 155 14.61 -16.29 2.81
C GLU A 155 13.54 -17.30 2.34
N LYS A 156 12.71 -17.79 3.28
CA LYS A 156 11.60 -18.71 2.98
C LYS A 156 10.48 -18.06 2.18
N GLY A 157 10.16 -16.78 2.41
CA GLY A 157 8.98 -16.10 1.85
C GLY A 157 7.64 -16.57 2.45
N ASP A 158 6.57 -15.81 2.24
CA ASP A 158 5.19 -16.11 2.69
C ASP A 158 4.19 -15.80 1.54
N PHE A 159 2.90 -15.81 1.82
CA PHE A 159 1.87 -15.29 0.93
C PHE A 159 2.00 -13.79 0.71
N VAL A 160 1.73 -13.36 -0.53
CA VAL A 160 1.69 -11.95 -0.91
C VAL A 160 0.48 -11.68 -1.80
N ILE A 161 -0.16 -10.52 -1.68
CA ILE A 161 -1.21 -10.03 -2.57
C ILE A 161 -0.60 -9.74 -3.95
N ALA A 162 -0.84 -10.61 -4.92
CA ALA A 162 -0.27 -10.43 -6.26
C ALA A 162 -1.08 -9.45 -7.11
N GLU A 163 -2.38 -9.34 -6.88
CA GLU A 163 -3.24 -8.49 -7.69
C GLU A 163 -4.53 -8.10 -6.95
N ILE A 164 -4.96 -6.85 -7.14
CA ILE A 164 -6.24 -6.34 -6.64
C ILE A 164 -7.00 -5.73 -7.81
N PHE A 165 -8.11 -6.36 -8.19
CA PHE A 165 -9.05 -5.86 -9.21
C PHE A 165 -10.29 -5.26 -8.54
N ALA A 166 -10.12 -4.08 -7.94
CA ALA A 166 -11.20 -3.39 -7.24
C ALA A 166 -12.07 -2.50 -8.14
N GLY A 167 -11.61 -2.13 -9.34
CA GLY A 167 -12.38 -1.25 -10.24
C GLY A 167 -13.64 -1.90 -10.83
N GLY A 168 -13.61 -3.23 -10.99
CA GLY A 168 -14.62 -4.00 -11.72
C GLY A 168 -14.70 -3.61 -13.20
N SER A 169 -15.65 -4.17 -13.93
CA SER A 169 -15.91 -3.79 -15.32
C SER A 169 -16.89 -2.62 -15.44
N TYR A 170 -17.00 -2.08 -16.65
CA TYR A 170 -17.94 -1.02 -16.98
C TYR A 170 -18.72 -1.38 -18.23
N ASN A 171 -20.04 -1.31 -18.13
CA ASN A 171 -20.95 -1.52 -19.25
C ASN A 171 -21.13 -0.19 -19.98
N THR A 172 -20.47 -0.05 -21.13
CA THR A 172 -20.49 1.16 -21.97
C THR A 172 -21.84 1.40 -22.65
N GLU A 173 -22.62 0.35 -22.91
CA GLU A 173 -23.95 0.46 -23.52
C GLU A 173 -24.98 1.11 -22.58
N THR A 174 -24.89 0.79 -21.29
CA THR A 174 -25.81 1.30 -20.26
C THR A 174 -25.23 2.45 -19.44
N ASN A 175 -23.95 2.78 -19.63
CA ASN A 175 -23.18 3.72 -18.81
C ASN A 175 -23.24 3.41 -17.31
N LYS A 176 -23.16 2.13 -16.96
CA LYS A 176 -23.21 1.66 -15.58
C LYS A 176 -21.97 0.85 -15.24
N GLN A 177 -21.53 1.00 -14.00
CA GLN A 177 -20.50 0.14 -13.45
C GLN A 177 -21.06 -1.27 -13.20
N TYR A 178 -20.26 -2.28 -13.51
CA TYR A 178 -20.61 -3.69 -13.32
C TYR A 178 -20.16 -4.14 -11.92
N ASN A 179 -20.96 -4.99 -11.26
CA ASN A 179 -20.70 -5.57 -9.93
C ASN A 179 -20.55 -7.10 -10.06
N GLY A 180 -19.93 -7.76 -9.09
CA GLY A 180 -19.77 -9.22 -9.10
C GLY A 180 -18.42 -9.70 -9.60
N ASP A 181 -17.70 -8.90 -10.39
CA ASP A 181 -16.48 -9.34 -11.09
C ASP A 181 -15.17 -8.93 -10.43
N GLN A 182 -15.22 -8.48 -9.18
CA GLN A 182 -14.04 -8.06 -8.43
C GLN A 182 -13.30 -9.28 -7.87
N TYR A 183 -11.97 -9.19 -7.80
CA TYR A 183 -11.14 -10.24 -7.21
C TYR A 183 -9.86 -9.73 -6.56
N ILE A 184 -9.31 -10.56 -5.69
CA ILE A 184 -7.94 -10.46 -5.17
C ILE A 184 -7.22 -11.78 -5.42
N ARG A 185 -6.02 -11.71 -5.99
CA ARG A 185 -5.17 -12.88 -6.20
C ARG A 185 -4.05 -12.88 -5.18
N ILE A 186 -3.92 -13.98 -4.44
CA ILE A 186 -2.88 -14.18 -3.42
C ILE A 186 -1.89 -15.20 -3.95
N TYR A 187 -0.60 -14.93 -3.85
CA TYR A 187 0.48 -15.74 -4.40
C TYR A 187 1.35 -16.31 -3.30
N ASN A 188 1.67 -17.60 -3.39
CA ASN A 188 2.70 -18.19 -2.54
C ASN A 188 4.08 -17.76 -3.07
N ASN A 189 4.65 -16.74 -2.42
CA ASN A 189 5.97 -16.21 -2.77
C ASN A 189 7.12 -17.07 -2.22
N SER A 190 6.80 -18.06 -1.38
CA SER A 190 7.76 -18.93 -0.73
C SER A 190 8.32 -20.02 -1.67
N SER A 191 9.39 -20.68 -1.22
CA SER A 191 9.92 -21.89 -1.85
C SER A 191 9.26 -23.18 -1.34
N GLU A 192 8.36 -23.09 -0.36
CA GLU A 192 7.68 -24.23 0.27
C GLU A 192 6.17 -24.25 -0.05
N THR A 193 5.49 -25.37 0.14
CA THR A 193 4.03 -25.40 0.08
C THR A 193 3.46 -24.73 1.33
N LEU A 194 2.67 -23.67 1.14
CA LEU A 194 1.93 -23.02 2.21
C LEU A 194 0.47 -23.49 2.20
N TYR A 195 -0.24 -23.36 3.32
CA TYR A 195 -1.65 -23.74 3.42
C TYR A 195 -2.51 -22.49 3.64
N ALA A 196 -3.51 -22.30 2.79
CA ALA A 196 -4.38 -21.11 2.83
C ALA A 196 -5.47 -21.19 3.93
N ASP A 197 -5.70 -22.36 4.51
CA ASP A 197 -6.62 -22.56 5.64
C ASP A 197 -6.42 -21.49 6.73
N GLY A 198 -7.47 -20.79 7.12
CA GLY A 198 -7.41 -19.76 8.16
C GLY A 198 -6.74 -18.44 7.75
N LEU A 199 -6.29 -18.29 6.49
CA LEU A 199 -5.82 -17.00 5.98
C LEU A 199 -7.00 -16.02 5.92
N VAL A 200 -6.79 -14.80 6.40
CA VAL A 200 -7.82 -13.77 6.52
C VAL A 200 -7.51 -12.64 5.54
N LEU A 201 -8.50 -12.26 4.73
CA LEU A 201 -8.53 -11.02 3.97
C LEU A 201 -9.29 -9.95 4.76
N VAL A 202 -8.69 -8.77 4.89
CA VAL A 202 -9.30 -7.61 5.56
C VAL A 202 -9.33 -6.37 4.67
N GLU A 203 -10.33 -5.51 4.89
CA GLU A 203 -10.45 -4.18 4.27
C GLU A 203 -10.38 -3.08 5.32
N SER A 204 -9.67 -1.99 5.04
CA SER A 204 -9.53 -0.84 5.94
C SER A 204 -10.86 -0.13 6.24
N LYS A 205 -11.10 0.18 7.52
CA LYS A 205 -12.23 1.02 7.94
C LYS A 205 -12.14 2.42 7.40
N PHE A 206 -10.94 2.98 7.42
CA PHE A 206 -10.71 4.36 6.99
C PHE A 206 -10.31 4.40 5.52
N PRO A 207 -10.76 5.42 4.78
CA PRO A 207 -10.29 5.62 3.43
C PRO A 207 -8.97 6.39 3.43
N THR A 208 -8.12 6.13 2.45
CA THR A 208 -6.85 6.86 2.23
C THR A 208 -7.07 8.31 1.77
N THR A 209 -8.30 8.65 1.40
CA THR A 209 -8.70 9.97 0.89
C THR A 209 -9.36 10.87 1.93
N GLN A 210 -9.44 10.45 3.20
CA GLN A 210 -9.98 11.27 4.29
C GLN A 210 -9.36 10.89 5.63
N LYS A 211 -8.77 11.88 6.30
CA LYS A 211 -8.17 11.72 7.63
C LYS A 211 -8.88 12.59 8.66
N PHE A 212 -9.12 12.00 9.83
CA PHE A 212 -9.46 12.72 11.06
C PHE A 212 -8.46 12.34 12.15
N ASP A 213 -8.44 13.11 13.26
CA ASP A 213 -7.69 12.76 14.46
C ASP A 213 -8.50 11.75 15.30
N TYR A 214 -8.30 10.45 15.03
CA TYR A 214 -9.01 9.36 15.69
C TYR A 214 -8.43 9.05 17.07
N LYS A 215 -9.29 8.90 18.08
CA LYS A 215 -8.90 8.63 19.47
C LYS A 215 -9.57 7.36 20.02
N PRO A 216 -8.79 6.37 20.50
CA PRO A 216 -7.33 6.28 20.41
C PRO A 216 -6.87 6.04 18.97
N ASN A 217 -5.69 6.56 18.59
CA ASN A 217 -5.01 6.18 17.35
C ASN A 217 -4.28 4.85 17.60
N ILE A 218 -4.55 3.84 16.77
CA ILE A 218 -4.02 2.48 16.92
C ILE A 218 -3.08 2.07 15.78
N MET A 219 -2.78 2.95 14.82
CA MET A 219 -2.10 2.58 13.57
C MET A 219 -0.76 1.85 13.78
N ASP A 220 -0.02 2.22 14.82
CA ASP A 220 1.25 1.58 15.17
C ASP A 220 1.08 0.15 15.74
N GLU A 221 -0.11 -0.18 16.26
CA GLU A 221 -0.42 -1.45 16.93
C GLU A 221 -1.28 -2.37 16.05
N ALA A 222 -2.22 -1.82 15.29
CA ALA A 222 -3.21 -2.55 14.52
C ALA A 222 -3.77 -1.74 13.35
N MET A 223 -4.14 -2.45 12.29
CA MET A 223 -4.98 -1.93 11.23
C MET A 223 -6.43 -1.84 11.70
N ALA A 224 -7.09 -0.70 11.48
CA ALA A 224 -8.53 -0.57 11.70
C ALA A 224 -9.28 -1.14 10.49
N VAL A 225 -10.04 -2.21 10.66
CA VAL A 225 -10.69 -2.96 9.57
C VAL A 225 -12.21 -2.92 9.66
N GLN A 226 -12.89 -3.05 8.52
CA GLN A 226 -14.35 -3.11 8.41
C GLN A 226 -14.89 -4.35 7.70
N VAL A 227 -14.00 -5.19 7.18
CA VAL A 227 -14.30 -6.53 6.69
C VAL A 227 -13.22 -7.48 7.19
N VAL A 228 -13.63 -8.68 7.60
CA VAL A 228 -12.77 -9.79 8.02
C VAL A 228 -13.34 -11.05 7.41
N ALA A 229 -12.72 -11.55 6.35
CA ALA A 229 -13.15 -12.72 5.59
C ALA A 229 -12.05 -13.78 5.65
N ARG A 230 -12.36 -14.99 6.13
CA ARG A 230 -11.38 -16.05 6.37
C ARG A 230 -11.59 -17.23 5.43
N ILE A 231 -10.51 -17.76 4.90
CA ILE A 231 -10.52 -19.04 4.17
C ILE A 231 -10.82 -20.16 5.17
N PRO A 232 -11.87 -20.98 4.97
CA PRO A 232 -12.18 -22.09 5.88
C PRO A 232 -11.08 -23.18 5.83
N GLY A 233 -11.15 -24.16 6.75
CA GLY A 233 -10.25 -25.32 6.76
C GLY A 233 -9.62 -25.61 8.11
N SER A 234 -9.12 -26.84 8.26
CA SER A 234 -8.51 -27.40 9.48
C SER A 234 -6.99 -27.25 9.54
N GLY A 235 -6.37 -26.64 8.52
CA GLY A 235 -4.95 -26.30 8.49
C GLY A 235 -4.15 -26.98 7.38
N LYS A 236 -4.74 -27.94 6.64
CA LYS A 236 -4.07 -28.68 5.56
C LYS A 236 -4.92 -28.92 4.31
N GLU A 237 -6.11 -28.32 4.23
CA GLU A 237 -7.07 -28.59 3.16
C GLU A 237 -6.80 -27.80 1.89
N HIS A 238 -6.13 -26.65 2.00
CA HIS A 238 -5.91 -25.72 0.91
C HIS A 238 -4.41 -25.46 0.65
N PRO A 239 -3.64 -26.47 0.17
CA PRO A 239 -2.23 -26.30 -0.16
C PRO A 239 -2.05 -25.40 -1.39
N VAL A 240 -1.18 -24.41 -1.28
CA VAL A 240 -0.73 -23.55 -2.38
C VAL A 240 0.73 -23.85 -2.63
N LEU A 241 1.03 -24.42 -3.80
CA LEU A 241 2.40 -24.79 -4.17
C LEU A 241 3.28 -23.53 -4.39
N PRO A 242 4.61 -23.65 -4.27
CA PRO A 242 5.53 -22.57 -4.60
C PRO A 242 5.21 -21.95 -5.96
N GLY A 243 5.08 -20.64 -5.98
CA GLY A 243 4.79 -19.88 -7.17
C GLY A 243 3.40 -20.06 -7.78
N LYS A 244 2.45 -20.61 -7.02
CA LYS A 244 1.03 -20.68 -7.40
C LYS A 244 0.22 -19.62 -6.67
N SER A 245 -0.98 -19.37 -7.17
CA SER A 245 -1.93 -18.44 -6.57
C SER A 245 -3.21 -19.14 -6.16
N ILE A 246 -3.91 -18.50 -5.23
CA ILE A 246 -5.34 -18.66 -5.03
C ILE A 246 -6.04 -17.37 -5.46
N LEU A 247 -7.30 -17.50 -5.90
CA LEU A 247 -8.16 -16.42 -6.34
C LEU A 247 -9.38 -16.32 -5.42
N LEU A 248 -9.54 -15.15 -4.80
CA LEU A 248 -10.73 -14.80 -4.02
C LEU A 248 -11.55 -13.81 -4.84
N CYS A 249 -12.85 -14.05 -5.02
CA CYS A 249 -13.71 -13.17 -5.82
C CYS A 249 -15.06 -12.83 -5.17
N ASP A 250 -15.76 -11.86 -5.78
CA ASP A 250 -17.11 -11.44 -5.38
C ASP A 250 -18.13 -12.52 -5.69
N ASN A 251 -18.44 -12.74 -6.97
CA ASN A 251 -19.35 -13.80 -7.40
C ASN A 251 -18.58 -14.74 -8.34
N ALA A 252 -18.44 -16.01 -7.99
CA ALA A 252 -17.68 -16.96 -8.78
C ALA A 252 -18.48 -17.49 -9.98
N ILE A 253 -18.91 -16.60 -10.88
CA ILE A 253 -19.70 -16.94 -12.07
C ILE A 253 -19.01 -16.50 -13.37
N ASN A 254 -19.56 -16.94 -14.50
CA ASN A 254 -19.10 -16.46 -15.80
C ASN A 254 -19.70 -15.09 -16.13
N HIS A 255 -19.00 -14.01 -15.76
CA HIS A 255 -19.51 -12.65 -16.02
C HIS A 255 -19.54 -12.28 -17.50
N THR A 256 -18.81 -13.00 -18.35
CA THR A 256 -18.81 -12.75 -19.81
C THR A 256 -20.18 -12.96 -20.45
N GLU A 257 -21.05 -13.75 -19.82
CA GLU A 257 -22.43 -13.97 -20.28
C GLU A 257 -23.29 -12.71 -20.15
N ALA A 258 -23.07 -11.91 -19.10
CA ALA A 258 -23.78 -10.66 -18.88
C ALA A 258 -23.04 -9.45 -19.47
N LEU A 259 -21.71 -9.50 -19.54
CA LEU A 259 -20.86 -8.45 -20.07
C LEU A 259 -19.60 -9.07 -20.69
N SER A 260 -19.55 -9.22 -22.01
CA SER A 260 -18.45 -9.89 -22.73
C SER A 260 -17.05 -9.28 -22.51
N SER A 261 -16.97 -8.03 -22.04
CA SER A 261 -15.71 -7.37 -21.68
C SER A 261 -15.24 -7.65 -20.25
N SER A 262 -16.04 -8.33 -19.43
CA SER A 262 -15.70 -8.83 -18.09
C SER A 262 -14.99 -10.19 -18.20
N LEU A 263 -14.95 -10.98 -17.12
CA LEU A 263 -14.14 -12.21 -17.00
C LEU A 263 -14.95 -13.41 -16.49
N ASP A 264 -14.39 -14.61 -16.66
CA ASP A 264 -14.96 -15.83 -16.10
C ASP A 264 -14.30 -16.13 -14.74
N LEU A 265 -15.10 -16.14 -13.67
CA LEU A 265 -14.67 -16.42 -12.31
C LEU A 265 -15.18 -17.76 -11.77
N THR A 266 -15.77 -18.62 -12.62
CA THR A 266 -16.23 -19.96 -12.22
C THR A 266 -15.11 -20.86 -11.70
N GLY A 267 -13.85 -20.56 -12.04
CA GLY A 267 -12.66 -21.27 -11.57
C GLY A 267 -11.96 -20.62 -10.38
N ALA A 268 -12.57 -19.67 -9.68
CA ALA A 268 -12.00 -19.11 -8.46
C ALA A 268 -11.88 -20.17 -7.35
N ASP A 269 -10.92 -19.99 -6.44
CA ASP A 269 -10.73 -20.92 -5.33
C ASP A 269 -11.76 -20.69 -4.22
N PHE A 270 -12.16 -19.42 -4.00
CA PHE A 270 -13.19 -19.04 -3.05
C PHE A 270 -13.96 -17.79 -3.50
N GLU A 271 -15.18 -17.63 -3.00
CA GLU A 271 -15.96 -16.40 -3.14
C GLU A 271 -16.39 -15.78 -1.79
N TRP A 272 -16.67 -14.47 -1.76
CA TRP A 272 -17.18 -13.79 -0.56
C TRP A 272 -18.71 -13.61 -0.59
N TYR A 273 -19.45 -14.70 -0.62
CA TYR A 273 -20.91 -14.63 -0.53
C TYR A 273 -21.39 -14.05 0.82
N THR A 274 -22.23 -13.01 0.77
CA THR A 274 -22.81 -12.38 1.97
C THR A 274 -24.31 -12.60 2.13
N GLY A 275 -24.95 -13.33 1.21
CA GLY A 275 -26.40 -13.53 1.15
C GLY A 275 -27.17 -12.33 0.59
N GLY A 276 -26.68 -11.11 0.81
CA GLY A 276 -27.33 -9.89 0.39
C GLY A 276 -28.65 -9.61 1.14
N THR A 277 -29.58 -8.94 0.47
CA THR A 277 -30.92 -8.64 1.00
C THR A 277 -31.98 -9.06 0.01
N ALA A 278 -33.25 -9.19 0.43
CA ALA A 278 -34.33 -9.51 -0.51
C ALA A 278 -34.43 -8.56 -1.71
N SER A 279 -34.07 -7.28 -1.55
CA SER A 279 -34.06 -6.27 -2.61
C SER A 279 -32.76 -6.20 -3.41
N ASN A 280 -31.68 -6.80 -2.91
CA ASN A 280 -30.38 -6.85 -3.55
C ASN A 280 -29.72 -8.18 -3.17
N PRO A 281 -30.23 -9.31 -3.70
CA PRO A 281 -29.72 -10.63 -3.38
C PRO A 281 -28.30 -10.75 -3.93
N ASP A 282 -27.48 -11.46 -3.18
CA ASP A 282 -26.16 -11.86 -3.64
C ASP A 282 -26.26 -13.15 -4.46
N VAL A 283 -25.27 -13.43 -5.31
CA VAL A 283 -25.21 -14.65 -6.13
C VAL A 283 -24.21 -15.61 -5.51
N ASP A 284 -24.65 -16.83 -5.22
CA ASP A 284 -23.84 -17.93 -4.67
C ASP A 284 -23.58 -18.95 -5.78
N ASN A 285 -22.32 -19.32 -5.98
CA ASN A 285 -21.96 -20.47 -6.80
C ASN A 285 -21.68 -21.68 -5.89
N PRO A 286 -22.59 -22.67 -5.81
CA PRO A 286 -22.42 -23.79 -4.90
C PRO A 286 -21.21 -24.70 -5.20
N ASP A 287 -20.61 -24.57 -6.39
CA ASP A 287 -19.42 -25.33 -6.78
C ASP A 287 -18.10 -24.66 -6.32
N VAL A 288 -18.17 -23.41 -5.83
CA VAL A 288 -17.03 -22.66 -5.30
C VAL A 288 -17.21 -22.43 -3.79
N PRO A 289 -16.25 -22.81 -2.94
CA PRO A 289 -16.39 -22.62 -1.50
C PRO A 289 -16.48 -21.14 -1.08
N ASN A 290 -17.33 -20.88 -0.09
CA ASN A 290 -17.50 -19.55 0.49
C ASN A 290 -16.43 -19.24 1.55
N LEU A 291 -16.00 -17.98 1.59
CA LEU A 291 -15.23 -17.44 2.71
C LEU A 291 -16.09 -17.34 3.97
N ASP A 292 -15.48 -17.63 5.12
CA ASP A 292 -16.06 -17.34 6.43
C ASP A 292 -16.05 -15.82 6.65
N MET A 293 -17.20 -15.18 6.43
CA MET A 293 -17.39 -13.74 6.67
C MET A 293 -17.50 -13.44 8.17
N ILE A 294 -16.39 -13.52 8.91
CA ILE A 294 -16.30 -13.25 10.37
C ILE A 294 -16.91 -11.89 10.71
N PHE A 295 -16.59 -10.85 9.92
CA PHE A 295 -17.24 -9.56 10.02
C PHE A 295 -17.41 -8.90 8.66
N ASN A 296 -18.58 -8.29 8.44
CA ASN A 296 -18.85 -7.41 7.31
C ASN A 296 -19.62 -6.17 7.78
N TYR A 297 -19.17 -4.98 7.39
CA TYR A 297 -19.81 -3.72 7.80
C TYR A 297 -21.18 -3.49 7.15
N THR A 298 -21.45 -4.15 6.02
CA THR A 298 -22.71 -4.06 5.30
C THR A 298 -23.57 -5.30 5.50
N LYS A 299 -24.89 -5.13 5.40
CA LYS A 299 -25.87 -6.22 5.34
C LYS A 299 -26.20 -6.65 3.90
N THR A 300 -25.52 -6.06 2.92
CA THR A 300 -25.64 -6.35 1.47
C THR A 300 -24.39 -7.07 0.98
N VAL A 301 -24.18 -7.12 -0.33
CA VAL A 301 -22.92 -7.54 -0.97
C VAL A 301 -21.77 -6.61 -0.55
N TRP A 302 -20.64 -7.20 -0.17
CA TRP A 302 -19.40 -6.44 0.02
C TRP A 302 -18.74 -6.26 -1.35
N LEU A 303 -18.53 -5.01 -1.73
CA LEU A 303 -17.78 -4.68 -2.94
C LEU A 303 -16.45 -4.07 -2.50
N LEU A 304 -15.36 -4.53 -3.11
CA LEU A 304 -14.08 -3.84 -3.01
C LEU A 304 -14.28 -2.37 -3.44
N SER A 305 -13.62 -1.44 -2.77
CA SER A 305 -13.74 -0.02 -3.09
C SER A 305 -13.33 0.29 -4.52
N LYS A 306 -14.35 0.55 -5.33
CA LYS A 306 -14.26 0.95 -6.74
C LYS A 306 -13.58 2.29 -6.95
N GLN A 307 -13.54 3.13 -5.90
CA GLN A 307 -12.79 4.38 -5.91
C GLN A 307 -11.29 4.14 -5.71
N GLY A 308 -10.88 2.92 -5.33
CA GLY A 308 -9.49 2.58 -5.05
C GLY A 308 -8.94 3.35 -3.86
N ASN A 309 -9.74 3.58 -2.81
CA ASN A 309 -9.38 4.40 -1.65
C ASN A 309 -9.36 3.63 -0.32
N ARG A 310 -9.12 2.33 -0.38
CA ARG A 310 -9.02 1.43 0.78
C ARG A 310 -7.69 0.71 0.76
N ALA A 311 -7.25 0.26 1.93
CA ALA A 311 -6.19 -0.73 2.01
C ALA A 311 -6.79 -2.13 2.18
N TYR A 312 -6.10 -3.11 1.62
CA TYR A 312 -6.39 -4.53 1.80
C TYR A 312 -5.17 -5.20 2.39
N ALA A 313 -5.38 -6.13 3.30
CA ALA A 313 -4.30 -6.91 3.90
C ALA A 313 -4.69 -8.37 4.04
N ILE A 314 -3.69 -9.23 4.07
CA ILE A 314 -3.82 -10.64 4.41
C ILE A 314 -3.08 -10.94 5.70
N GLY A 315 -3.62 -11.85 6.50
CA GLY A 315 -3.04 -12.19 7.79
C GLY A 315 -3.69 -13.41 8.43
N ARG A 316 -3.39 -13.65 9.71
CA ARG A 316 -3.97 -14.78 10.46
C ARG A 316 -4.40 -14.35 11.86
N ILE A 317 -5.64 -14.68 12.20
CA ILE A 317 -6.08 -14.64 13.60
C ILE A 317 -5.45 -15.87 14.28
N PRO A 318 -4.79 -15.72 15.45
CA PRO A 318 -4.25 -16.85 16.19
C PRO A 318 -5.29 -17.95 16.40
N GLU A 319 -4.91 -19.22 16.22
CA GLU A 319 -5.82 -20.38 16.32
C GLU A 319 -6.53 -20.48 17.68
N SER A 320 -5.93 -19.91 18.73
CA SER A 320 -6.51 -19.84 20.08
C SER A 320 -7.68 -18.84 20.21
N ILE A 321 -7.89 -17.97 19.21
CA ILE A 321 -8.93 -16.94 19.20
C ILE A 321 -10.02 -17.36 18.21
N SER A 322 -11.20 -17.68 18.73
CA SER A 322 -12.37 -17.98 17.89
C SER A 322 -12.89 -16.71 17.18
N ALA A 323 -13.69 -16.89 16.13
CA ALA A 323 -14.36 -15.77 15.46
C ALA A 323 -15.21 -14.94 16.44
N ASP A 324 -15.98 -15.58 17.32
CA ASP A 324 -16.79 -14.90 18.33
C ASP A 324 -15.93 -14.12 19.33
N ALA A 325 -14.80 -14.70 19.78
CA ALA A 325 -13.86 -14.03 20.68
C ALA A 325 -13.22 -12.81 19.99
N TYR A 326 -12.85 -12.95 18.71
CA TYR A 326 -12.34 -11.83 17.93
C TYR A 326 -13.35 -10.67 17.87
N ILE A 327 -14.61 -10.98 17.56
CA ILE A 327 -15.69 -9.98 17.50
C ILE A 327 -15.96 -9.34 18.88
N ALA A 328 -15.83 -10.09 19.97
CA ALA A 328 -16.01 -9.55 21.31
C ALA A 328 -14.87 -8.61 21.72
N ASP A 329 -13.62 -9.06 21.54
CA ASP A 329 -12.46 -8.49 22.22
C ASP A 329 -11.68 -7.47 21.37
N TYR A 330 -11.79 -7.55 20.04
CA TYR A 330 -11.03 -6.69 19.12
C TYR A 330 -11.84 -5.53 18.56
N LYS A 331 -13.03 -5.25 19.12
CA LYS A 331 -13.85 -4.11 18.68
C LYS A 331 -13.11 -2.78 18.85
N TYR A 332 -13.21 -1.92 17.84
CA TYR A 332 -12.58 -0.61 17.82
C TYR A 332 -13.61 0.47 17.49
N ASN A 333 -13.93 1.33 18.47
CA ASN A 333 -14.88 2.43 18.29
C ASN A 333 -14.23 3.77 18.65
N PRO A 334 -13.27 4.27 17.85
CA PRO A 334 -12.63 5.55 18.14
C PRO A 334 -13.60 6.72 17.98
N THR A 335 -13.27 7.83 18.62
CA THR A 335 -13.94 9.12 18.37
C THR A 335 -13.08 10.04 17.53
N TYR A 336 -13.72 11.00 16.85
CA TYR A 336 -13.05 12.07 16.13
C TYR A 336 -13.93 13.33 16.11
N MET A 337 -13.31 14.49 15.88
CA MET A 337 -14.04 15.75 15.73
C MET A 337 -14.32 16.04 14.26
N ASN A 338 -15.59 16.37 13.95
CA ASN A 338 -15.99 16.86 12.64
C ASN A 338 -16.83 18.13 12.80
N SER A 339 -16.35 19.25 12.26
CA SER A 339 -17.01 20.57 12.35
C SER A 339 -17.48 20.92 13.78
N GLY A 340 -16.64 20.65 14.79
CA GLY A 340 -16.94 20.96 16.20
C GLY A 340 -17.83 19.94 16.92
N LYS A 341 -18.24 18.85 16.27
CA LYS A 341 -19.00 17.76 16.88
C LYS A 341 -18.14 16.50 17.03
N GLU A 342 -18.20 15.87 18.19
CA GLU A 342 -17.61 14.55 18.40
C GLU A 342 -18.46 13.48 17.70
N MET A 343 -17.80 12.63 16.93
CA MET A 343 -18.38 11.51 16.19
C MET A 343 -17.74 10.22 16.69
N THR A 344 -18.53 9.15 16.81
CA THR A 344 -18.04 7.81 17.13
C THR A 344 -18.02 6.95 15.87
N VAL A 345 -16.89 6.34 15.57
CA VAL A 345 -16.77 5.33 14.53
C VAL A 345 -17.34 4.02 15.07
N THR A 346 -18.14 3.34 14.26
CA THR A 346 -18.73 2.03 14.58
C THR A 346 -18.45 1.06 13.44
N ASN A 347 -18.71 -0.24 13.66
CA ASN A 347 -18.46 -1.31 12.68
C ASN A 347 -17.00 -1.30 12.24
N SER A 348 -16.11 -1.36 13.23
CA SER A 348 -14.66 -1.47 13.03
C SER A 348 -14.02 -2.32 14.11
N TYR A 349 -12.96 -3.01 13.72
CA TYR A 349 -12.18 -3.90 14.58
C TYR A 349 -10.70 -3.60 14.44
N LYS A 350 -9.93 -3.95 15.45
CA LYS A 350 -8.48 -3.99 15.40
C LYS A 350 -8.07 -5.29 14.72
N PHE A 351 -7.18 -5.20 13.75
CA PHE A 351 -6.43 -6.33 13.24
C PHE A 351 -4.95 -6.07 13.54
N PRO A 352 -4.40 -6.64 14.63
CA PRO A 352 -3.03 -6.41 15.07
C PRO A 352 -2.00 -6.47 13.94
N ASN A 353 -1.06 -5.54 13.94
CA ASN A 353 -0.04 -5.44 12.90
C ASN A 353 0.84 -6.70 12.85
N GLU A 354 1.07 -7.35 14.00
CA GLU A 354 1.81 -8.61 14.10
C GLU A 354 1.09 -9.82 13.46
N TRP A 355 -0.20 -9.70 13.15
CA TRP A 355 -0.97 -10.76 12.49
C TRP A 355 -1.00 -10.61 10.97
N ILE A 356 -0.57 -9.44 10.46
CA ILE A 356 -0.59 -9.12 9.04
C ILE A 356 0.65 -9.71 8.39
N ILE A 357 0.42 -10.49 7.34
CA ILE A 357 1.46 -11.07 6.48
C ILE A 357 1.83 -10.06 5.39
N ASP A 358 0.83 -9.43 4.76
CA ASP A 358 1.04 -8.47 3.67
C ASP A 358 -0.11 -7.45 3.62
N ALA A 359 0.19 -6.21 3.22
CA ALA A 359 -0.77 -5.11 3.14
C ALA A 359 -0.50 -4.20 1.94
N VAL A 360 -1.59 -3.71 1.33
CA VAL A 360 -1.55 -2.83 0.16
C VAL A 360 -2.50 -1.66 0.36
N ASN A 361 -2.00 -0.44 0.46
CA ASN A 361 -2.81 0.77 0.42
C ASN A 361 -3.17 1.12 -1.03
N LEU A 362 -4.46 1.24 -1.34
CA LEU A 362 -4.91 1.90 -2.56
C LEU A 362 -5.33 3.34 -2.26
N SER A 363 -4.95 4.27 -3.13
CA SER A 363 -5.54 5.61 -3.17
C SER A 363 -5.60 6.15 -4.59
N PRO A 364 -6.65 6.89 -4.99
CA PRO A 364 -6.55 7.76 -6.16
C PRO A 364 -5.44 8.79 -5.95
N THR A 365 -4.63 9.04 -6.97
CA THR A 365 -3.46 9.94 -6.85
C THR A 365 -3.87 11.38 -6.58
N ASN A 366 -5.03 11.84 -7.09
CA ASN A 366 -5.49 13.21 -6.92
C ASN A 366 -6.19 13.48 -5.57
N GLY A 367 -6.44 12.44 -4.79
CA GLY A 367 -7.23 12.50 -3.56
C GLY A 367 -6.53 11.88 -2.37
N TYR A 368 -5.29 11.42 -2.53
CA TYR A 368 -4.51 10.82 -1.46
C TYR A 368 -4.25 11.82 -0.33
N ILE A 369 -4.56 11.41 0.91
CA ILE A 369 -4.35 12.21 2.12
C ILE A 369 -3.38 11.51 3.09
N TRP A 370 -3.49 10.18 3.23
CA TRP A 370 -2.71 9.41 4.20
C TRP A 370 -2.80 7.89 3.95
N ASN A 371 -1.85 7.14 4.52
CA ASN A 371 -1.94 5.68 4.65
C ASN A 371 -2.88 5.31 5.80
N VAL A 372 -3.49 4.12 5.68
CA VAL A 372 -4.40 3.56 6.70
C VAL A 372 -3.84 2.28 7.34
N THR A 373 -2.58 1.96 7.02
CA THR A 373 -1.75 0.91 7.62
C THR A 373 -0.51 1.54 8.26
N SER A 374 0.13 0.83 9.18
CA SER A 374 1.47 1.19 9.65
C SER A 374 2.47 1.21 8.49
N ALA A 375 3.44 2.13 8.54
CA ALA A 375 4.58 2.14 7.61
C ALA A 375 5.46 0.88 7.72
N ALA A 376 5.30 0.09 8.77
CA ALA A 376 5.93 -1.23 8.88
C ALA A 376 5.35 -2.23 7.87
N LEU A 377 4.07 -2.07 7.51
CA LEU A 377 3.31 -2.99 6.67
C LEU A 377 3.25 -2.49 5.23
N ASP A 378 2.94 -1.20 5.06
CA ASP A 378 3.03 -0.54 3.75
C ASP A 378 3.23 0.96 3.96
N MET A 379 4.35 1.44 3.45
CA MET A 379 4.81 2.81 3.68
C MET A 379 4.39 3.81 2.63
N SER A 380 3.79 3.34 1.54
CA SER A 380 3.24 4.19 0.48
C SER A 380 1.86 3.66 0.06
N TYR A 381 1.46 3.95 -1.18
CA TYR A 381 0.21 3.49 -1.77
C TYR A 381 0.43 3.22 -3.26
N THR A 382 -0.45 2.41 -3.83
CA THR A 382 -0.60 2.23 -5.28
C THR A 382 -2.02 2.62 -5.69
N TYR A 383 -2.34 2.58 -6.98
CA TYR A 383 -3.60 3.14 -7.48
C TYR A 383 -4.13 2.39 -8.70
N ILE A 384 -5.46 2.25 -8.79
CA ILE A 384 -6.15 1.74 -9.99
C ILE A 384 -6.51 2.86 -10.97
N GLY A 385 -6.58 4.12 -10.49
CA GLY A 385 -6.80 5.30 -11.31
C GLY A 385 -6.36 6.58 -10.60
N LYS A 386 -6.21 7.66 -11.37
CA LYS A 386 -5.82 8.97 -10.84
C LYS A 386 -6.97 9.63 -10.11
N ASN A 387 -8.19 9.50 -10.61
CA ASN A 387 -9.43 9.93 -9.97
C ASN A 387 -10.23 8.73 -9.43
N THR A 388 -11.46 8.99 -8.98
CA THR A 388 -12.36 8.00 -8.37
C THR A 388 -13.48 7.54 -9.32
N THR A 389 -13.40 7.88 -10.61
CA THR A 389 -14.52 7.65 -11.54
C THR A 389 -14.60 6.20 -11.98
N ALA A 390 -15.83 5.67 -12.10
CA ALA A 390 -16.08 4.30 -12.51
C ALA A 390 -15.47 3.98 -13.88
N VAL A 391 -15.61 4.89 -14.85
CA VAL A 391 -15.09 4.72 -16.22
C VAL A 391 -13.56 4.63 -16.23
N GLU A 392 -12.88 5.48 -15.45
CA GLU A 392 -11.43 5.48 -15.42
C GLU A 392 -10.86 4.21 -14.77
N ASN A 393 -11.50 3.75 -13.70
CA ASN A 393 -11.03 2.61 -12.90
C ASN A 393 -11.42 1.26 -13.53
N ALA A 394 -12.38 1.26 -14.45
CA ALA A 394 -12.89 0.05 -15.07
C ALA A 394 -11.80 -0.76 -15.78
N GLY A 395 -11.81 -2.07 -15.55
CA GLY A 395 -10.87 -3.00 -16.17
C GLY A 395 -9.41 -2.86 -15.70
N LYS A 396 -9.16 -2.01 -14.69
CA LYS A 396 -7.82 -1.78 -14.14
C LYS A 396 -7.63 -2.42 -12.77
N ALA A 397 -6.42 -2.92 -12.56
CA ALA A 397 -5.94 -3.50 -11.33
C ALA A 397 -4.60 -2.88 -10.93
N VAL A 398 -4.16 -3.21 -9.73
CA VAL A 398 -2.74 -3.11 -9.35
C VAL A 398 -2.16 -4.52 -9.37
N VAL A 399 -1.01 -4.69 -10.01
CA VAL A 399 -0.37 -6.00 -10.20
C VAL A 399 1.05 -5.96 -9.65
N ARG A 400 1.38 -6.85 -8.72
CA ARG A 400 2.70 -6.91 -8.09
C ARG A 400 3.77 -7.24 -9.14
N LYS A 401 4.91 -6.56 -9.06
CA LYS A 401 6.03 -6.75 -9.98
C LYS A 401 6.73 -8.05 -9.66
N VAL A 402 7.32 -8.67 -10.68
CA VAL A 402 8.29 -9.75 -10.50
C VAL A 402 9.62 -9.12 -10.12
N SER A 403 10.21 -9.56 -9.01
CA SER A 403 11.54 -9.14 -8.59
C SER A 403 12.61 -9.90 -9.37
N TYR A 404 12.52 -11.23 -9.38
CA TYR A 404 13.38 -12.11 -10.16
C TYR A 404 12.68 -13.44 -10.45
N THR A 405 13.27 -14.23 -11.33
CA THR A 405 12.85 -15.61 -11.61
C THR A 405 13.98 -16.54 -11.20
N THR A 406 13.63 -17.57 -10.44
CA THR A 406 14.54 -18.63 -10.00
C THR A 406 14.97 -19.52 -11.17
N GLU A 407 16.03 -20.33 -10.98
CA GLU A 407 16.53 -21.23 -12.03
C GLU A 407 15.49 -22.29 -12.47
N ASP A 408 14.62 -22.72 -11.56
CA ASP A 408 13.51 -23.65 -11.82
C ASP A 408 12.26 -22.96 -12.41
N GLY A 409 12.34 -21.66 -12.71
CA GLY A 409 11.31 -20.91 -13.44
C GLY A 409 10.20 -20.34 -12.56
N ARG A 410 10.29 -20.45 -11.23
CA ARG A 410 9.35 -19.79 -10.30
C ARG A 410 9.66 -18.29 -10.23
N GLU A 411 8.64 -17.48 -10.49
CA GLU A 411 8.71 -16.04 -10.26
C GLU A 411 8.70 -15.74 -8.75
N VAL A 412 9.50 -14.77 -8.33
CA VAL A 412 9.45 -14.23 -6.96
C VAL A 412 8.95 -12.80 -7.09
N LEU A 413 7.79 -12.53 -6.51
CA LEU A 413 7.17 -11.22 -6.56
C LEU A 413 7.87 -10.27 -5.58
N GLN A 414 7.98 -9.03 -6.02
CA GLN A 414 8.60 -7.97 -5.25
C GLN A 414 7.72 -7.58 -4.08
N ASP A 415 8.27 -7.67 -2.88
CA ASP A 415 7.61 -7.24 -1.66
C ASP A 415 8.60 -6.47 -0.81
N THR A 416 8.47 -5.14 -0.85
CA THR A 416 9.30 -4.23 -0.10
C THR A 416 8.45 -3.47 0.89
N ASN A 417 7.26 -3.94 1.28
CA ASN A 417 6.29 -3.21 2.12
C ASN A 417 6.11 -1.75 1.64
N ASN A 418 6.11 -1.56 0.32
CA ASN A 418 6.06 -0.25 -0.31
C ASN A 418 5.30 -0.35 -1.64
N SER A 419 3.99 -0.15 -1.58
CA SER A 419 3.08 -0.37 -2.69
C SER A 419 3.45 0.36 -4.00
N SER A 420 3.97 1.59 -3.93
CA SER A 420 4.40 2.34 -5.11
C SER A 420 5.62 1.74 -5.82
N VAL A 421 6.47 1.02 -5.07
CA VAL A 421 7.66 0.33 -5.57
C VAL A 421 7.28 -1.07 -6.03
N ASP A 422 6.40 -1.76 -5.32
CA ASP A 422 6.08 -3.17 -5.52
C ASP A 422 5.06 -3.43 -6.64
N PHE A 423 4.18 -2.47 -6.94
CA PHE A 423 3.08 -2.69 -7.88
C PHE A 423 3.22 -1.90 -9.18
N LYS A 424 2.75 -2.50 -10.28
CA LYS A 424 2.36 -1.80 -11.50
C LYS A 424 0.96 -1.23 -11.25
N ALA A 425 0.86 0.09 -11.18
CA ALA A 425 -0.39 0.80 -10.93
C ALA A 425 -1.22 0.98 -12.23
N SER A 426 -2.54 1.03 -12.10
CA SER A 426 -3.47 1.37 -13.18
C SER A 426 -3.26 0.56 -14.47
N VAL A 427 -2.92 -0.73 -14.35
CA VAL A 427 -2.74 -1.64 -15.48
C VAL A 427 -4.00 -2.45 -15.73
N ARG A 428 -4.16 -3.00 -16.94
CA ARG A 428 -5.27 -3.93 -17.22
C ARG A 428 -5.18 -5.13 -16.28
N ALA A 429 -6.32 -5.50 -15.69
CA ALA A 429 -6.41 -6.69 -14.85
C ALA A 429 -6.06 -7.95 -15.64
N THR A 430 -5.27 -8.86 -15.05
CA THR A 430 -4.61 -9.94 -15.78
C THR A 430 -5.56 -11.06 -16.20
N LEU A 431 -6.70 -11.20 -15.52
CA LEU A 431 -7.72 -12.22 -15.81
C LEU A 431 -8.80 -11.73 -16.79
N LEU A 432 -8.76 -10.47 -17.22
CA LEU A 432 -9.68 -10.00 -18.25
C LEU A 432 -9.34 -10.60 -19.62
N PRO A 433 -10.34 -10.88 -20.48
CA PRO A 433 -10.12 -11.35 -21.84
C PRO A 433 -9.18 -10.43 -22.64
N ALA A 434 -8.46 -10.98 -23.60
CA ALA A 434 -7.70 -10.18 -24.55
C ALA A 434 -8.65 -9.23 -25.32
N GLN A 435 -8.19 -8.01 -25.59
CA GLN A 435 -8.93 -7.02 -26.38
C GLN A 435 -8.74 -7.23 -27.88
#